data_AF-A0A2V6FRG0-F1
#
_entry.id   AF-A0A2V6FRG0-F1
#
_cell.length_a   1.000
_cell.length_b   1.000
_cell.length_c   1.000
_cell.angle_alpha   90.00
_cell.angle_beta   90.00
_cell.angle_gamma   90.00
#
_symmetry.space_group_name_H-M   'P 1'
#
loop_
_entity.id
_entity.type
_entity.pdbx_description
1 polymer ?
#
loop_
_entity_poly.entity_id
_entity_poly.type
_entity_poly.pdbx_seq_one_letter_code
_entity_poly.pdbx_strand_id
1 'polypeptide(L)'
;MKRTNERRQQGFTLVEIMVGIALGTIVLGAIIAASVSLNRTFAAVDNFFSTHLQQVRIIDYLNRDVKRSNIAEISADAQTIYCWVPKYVVAPGDTDATSGNINTRRTPTITKTGYGYQVNYYPGTVQNGPGGTSTNGSAVVYSISGQSILRTEDGVVTTIASCTD
;
A
#
# COMPACT_ATOMS: atom_id res chain seq x y z
N MET A 1 43.06 74.51 -18.53
CA MET A 1 42.38 74.26 -17.24
C MET A 1 42.08 72.77 -17.12
N LYS A 2 42.72 72.07 -16.18
CA LYS A 2 42.62 70.61 -15.99
C LYS A 2 41.74 70.36 -14.75
N ARG A 3 40.55 69.76 -14.92
CA ARG A 3 39.71 69.33 -13.79
C ARG A 3 40.25 68.01 -13.24
N THR A 4 40.70 68.02 -12.00
CA THR A 4 41.13 66.83 -11.26
C THR A 4 39.90 66.06 -10.78
N ASN A 5 39.81 64.80 -11.19
CA ASN A 5 38.81 63.83 -10.75
C ASN A 5 39.10 63.45 -9.29
N GLU A 6 38.32 63.95 -8.34
CA GLU A 6 38.34 63.44 -6.96
C GLU A 6 37.63 62.09 -6.92
N ARG A 7 38.41 61.01 -6.86
CA ARG A 7 37.89 59.70 -6.50
C ARG A 7 37.51 59.75 -5.01
N ARG A 8 36.22 59.87 -4.71
CA ARG A 8 35.68 59.61 -3.37
C ARG A 8 35.98 58.17 -2.97
N GLN A 9 36.99 57.96 -2.13
CA GLN A 9 37.17 56.71 -1.40
C GLN A 9 36.21 56.73 -0.21
N GLN A 10 35.08 56.06 -0.35
CA GLN A 10 34.11 55.89 0.74
C GLN A 10 34.50 54.61 1.51
N GLY A 11 35.03 54.77 2.72
CA GLY A 11 35.18 53.69 3.70
C GLY A 11 33.99 53.68 4.64
N PHE A 12 33.48 52.49 4.99
CA PHE A 12 32.40 52.34 5.97
C PHE A 12 32.88 52.67 7.38
N THR A 13 32.02 53.32 8.15
CA THR A 13 32.26 53.58 9.58
C THR A 13 32.08 52.30 10.39
N LEU A 14 32.73 52.23 11.56
CA LEU A 14 32.62 51.07 12.47
C LEU A 14 31.17 50.79 12.87
N VAL A 15 30.36 51.84 13.03
CA VAL A 15 28.93 51.74 13.36
C VAL A 15 28.13 51.09 12.21
N GLU A 16 28.39 51.46 10.95
CA GLU A 16 27.72 50.86 9.79
C GLU A 16 28.06 49.36 9.65
N ILE A 17 29.29 48.96 9.93
CA ILE A 17 29.70 47.55 9.91
C ILE A 17 29.01 46.76 11.03
N MET A 18 28.89 47.33 12.24
CA MET A 18 28.18 46.66 13.35
C MET A 18 26.68 46.47 13.06
N VAL A 19 26.02 47.48 12.49
CA VAL A 19 24.62 47.38 12.10
C VAL A 19 24.43 46.37 10.97
N GLY A 20 25.32 46.35 9.98
CA GLY A 20 25.29 45.37 8.89
C GLY A 20 25.45 43.92 9.36
N ILE A 21 26.37 43.67 10.30
CA ILE A 21 26.57 42.34 10.90
C ILE A 21 25.34 41.94 11.73
N ALA A 22 24.80 42.85 12.54
CA ALA A 22 23.61 42.57 13.35
C ALA A 22 22.42 42.14 12.46
N LEU A 23 22.13 42.92 11.40
CA LEU A 23 21.06 42.57 10.46
C LEU A 23 21.36 41.28 9.69
N GLY A 24 22.62 41.06 9.29
CA GLY A 24 23.04 39.84 8.58
C GLY A 24 22.85 38.56 9.42
N THR A 25 23.17 38.60 10.71
CA THR A 25 23.00 37.43 11.61
C THR A 25 21.52 37.07 11.82
N ILE A 26 20.64 38.07 11.92
CA ILE A 26 19.18 37.84 12.04
C ILE A 26 18.65 37.16 10.79
N VAL A 27 19.03 37.64 9.60
CA VAL A 27 18.60 37.06 8.32
C VAL A 27 19.15 35.64 8.15
N LEU A 28 20.42 35.40 8.48
CA LEU A 28 21.01 34.07 8.42
C LEU A 28 20.31 33.09 9.37
N GLY A 29 19.99 33.54 10.59
CA GLY A 29 19.21 32.76 11.55
C GLY A 29 17.83 32.37 11.02
N ALA A 30 17.14 33.31 10.37
CA ALA A 30 15.85 33.04 9.73
C ALA A 30 15.96 32.02 8.58
N ILE A 31 17.01 32.11 7.75
CA ILE A 31 17.25 31.16 6.64
C ILE A 31 17.52 29.74 7.16
N ILE A 32 18.29 29.60 8.24
CA ILE A 32 18.58 28.28 8.83
C ILE A 32 17.29 27.68 9.41
N ALA A 33 16.51 28.46 10.15
CA ALA A 33 15.24 28.01 10.70
C ALA A 33 14.26 27.59 9.59
N ALA A 34 14.16 28.38 8.50
CA ALA A 34 13.37 28.05 7.34
C ALA A 34 13.85 26.75 6.67
N SER A 35 15.16 26.58 6.48
CA SER A 35 15.76 25.36 5.89
C SER A 35 15.45 24.12 6.72
N VAL A 36 15.58 24.18 8.05
CA VAL A 36 15.26 23.06 8.94
C VAL A 36 13.76 22.72 8.87
N SER A 37 12.89 23.74 8.81
CA SER A 37 11.46 23.52 8.67
C SER A 37 11.10 22.84 7.34
N LEU A 38 11.73 23.25 6.23
CA LEU A 38 11.51 22.67 4.91
C LEU A 38 11.97 21.21 4.85
N ASN A 39 13.15 20.89 5.42
CA ASN A 39 13.66 19.53 5.48
C ASN A 39 12.70 18.60 6.23
N ARG A 40 12.13 19.06 7.35
CA ARG A 40 11.12 18.29 8.10
C ARG A 40 9.83 18.12 7.30
N THR A 41 9.38 19.17 6.61
CA THR A 41 8.19 19.10 5.78
C THR A 41 8.36 18.11 4.63
N PHE A 42 9.51 18.10 3.94
CA PHE A 42 9.76 17.13 2.87
C PHE A 42 9.78 15.69 3.41
N ALA A 43 10.44 15.44 4.54
CA ALA A 43 10.40 14.12 5.17
C ALA A 43 8.98 13.68 5.56
N ALA A 44 8.17 14.59 6.10
CA ALA A 44 6.78 14.30 6.44
C ALA A 44 5.92 14.02 5.19
N VAL A 45 6.15 14.75 4.11
CA VAL A 45 5.46 14.59 2.83
C VAL A 45 5.80 13.24 2.19
N ASP A 46 7.06 12.82 2.21
CA ASP A 46 7.48 11.51 1.70
C ASP A 46 6.82 10.36 2.48
N ASN A 47 6.79 10.45 3.81
CA ASN A 47 6.11 9.48 4.66
C ASN A 47 4.59 9.43 4.41
N PHE A 48 3.96 10.60 4.21
CA PHE A 48 2.54 10.67 3.86
C PHE A 48 2.25 9.98 2.54
N PHE A 49 3.02 10.26 1.48
CA PHE A 49 2.82 9.63 0.18
C PHE A 49 3.10 8.12 0.21
N SER A 50 4.14 7.69 0.90
CA SER A 50 4.43 6.26 1.08
C SER A 50 3.25 5.53 1.72
N THR A 51 2.71 6.08 2.80
CA THR A 51 1.54 5.51 3.50
C THR A 51 0.28 5.56 2.64
N HIS A 52 0.04 6.68 1.97
CA HIS A 52 -1.14 6.87 1.13
C HIS A 52 -1.17 5.89 -0.06
N LEU A 53 -0.04 5.68 -0.72
CA LEU A 53 0.08 4.70 -1.80
C LEU A 53 -0.14 3.27 -1.29
N GLN A 54 0.33 2.94 -0.10
CA GLN A 54 0.04 1.65 0.53
C GLN A 54 -1.45 1.48 0.82
N GLN A 55 -2.13 2.51 1.35
CA GLN A 55 -3.58 2.48 1.59
C GLN A 55 -4.37 2.24 0.30
N VAL A 56 -4.07 2.98 -0.77
CA VAL A 56 -4.72 2.80 -2.08
C VAL A 56 -4.52 1.37 -2.59
N ARG A 57 -3.31 0.82 -2.45
CA ARG A 57 -3.01 -0.56 -2.84
C ARG A 57 -3.84 -1.55 -2.02
N ILE A 58 -3.89 -1.43 -0.70
CA ILE A 58 -4.67 -2.33 0.15
C ILE A 58 -6.14 -2.34 -0.30
N ILE A 59 -6.71 -1.15 -0.54
CA ILE A 59 -8.11 -0.99 -0.96
C ILE A 59 -8.35 -1.63 -2.33
N ASP A 60 -7.44 -1.48 -3.29
CA ASP A 60 -7.58 -2.09 -4.61
C ASP A 60 -7.55 -3.62 -4.54
N TYR A 61 -6.56 -4.19 -3.85
CA TYR A 61 -6.46 -5.64 -3.66
C TYR A 61 -7.69 -6.19 -2.95
N LEU A 62 -8.12 -5.56 -1.86
CA LEU A 62 -9.28 -6.02 -1.10
C LEU A 62 -10.57 -5.92 -1.92
N ASN A 63 -10.81 -4.81 -2.61
CA ASN A 63 -11.98 -4.66 -3.48
C ASN A 63 -12.01 -5.69 -4.60
N ARG A 64 -10.87 -5.91 -5.26
CA ARG A 64 -10.76 -6.93 -6.30
C ARG A 64 -11.11 -8.31 -5.77
N ASP A 65 -10.58 -8.64 -4.59
CA ASP A 65 -10.71 -9.97 -4.02
C ASP A 65 -12.10 -10.22 -3.43
N VAL A 66 -12.73 -9.22 -2.81
CA VAL A 66 -14.13 -9.28 -2.37
C VAL A 66 -15.07 -9.40 -3.57
N LYS A 67 -14.87 -8.63 -4.65
CA LYS A 67 -15.77 -8.67 -5.82
C LYS A 67 -15.70 -9.98 -6.61
N ARG A 68 -14.54 -10.63 -6.65
CA ARG A 68 -14.42 -11.96 -7.27
C ARG A 68 -14.85 -13.10 -6.36
N SER A 69 -15.14 -12.81 -5.09
CA SER A 69 -15.44 -13.79 -4.08
C SER A 69 -16.93 -14.11 -4.03
N ASN A 70 -17.26 -15.36 -3.74
CA ASN A 70 -18.64 -15.80 -3.53
C ASN A 70 -19.11 -15.53 -2.09
N ILE A 71 -18.18 -15.55 -1.14
CA ILE A 71 -18.41 -15.31 0.28
C ILE A 71 -17.25 -14.48 0.79
N ALA A 72 -17.50 -13.45 1.59
CA ALA A 72 -16.44 -12.73 2.28
C ALA A 72 -16.83 -12.60 3.76
N GLU A 73 -15.93 -13.00 4.65
CA GLU A 73 -16.16 -12.99 6.08
C GLU A 73 -14.99 -12.30 6.79
N ILE A 74 -15.30 -11.73 7.93
CA ILE A 74 -14.34 -11.07 8.80
C ILE A 74 -14.26 -11.92 10.06
N SER A 75 -13.03 -12.17 10.55
CA SER A 75 -12.81 -12.83 11.83
C SER A 75 -13.52 -12.09 12.96
N ALA A 76 -13.91 -12.79 14.03
CA ALA A 76 -14.52 -12.17 15.21
C ALA A 76 -13.67 -11.02 15.80
N ASP A 77 -12.35 -11.14 15.73
CA ASP A 77 -11.40 -10.13 16.22
C ASP A 77 -11.19 -8.95 15.25
N ALA A 78 -11.86 -8.95 14.09
CA ALA A 78 -11.75 -7.96 13.02
C ALA A 78 -10.32 -7.74 12.46
N GLN A 79 -9.39 -8.66 12.70
CA GLN A 79 -7.99 -8.58 12.25
C GLN A 79 -7.70 -9.39 10.99
N THR A 80 -8.60 -10.31 10.62
CA THR A 80 -8.44 -11.17 9.45
C THR A 80 -9.69 -11.12 8.58
N ILE A 81 -9.48 -11.02 7.26
CA ILE A 81 -10.54 -11.09 6.26
C ILE A 81 -10.32 -12.34 5.42
N TYR A 82 -11.38 -13.14 5.29
CA TYR A 82 -11.42 -14.33 4.46
C TYR A 82 -12.28 -14.04 3.23
N CYS A 83 -11.71 -14.21 2.05
CA CYS A 83 -12.42 -14.11 0.78
C CYS A 83 -12.32 -15.47 0.07
N TRP A 84 -13.46 -16.12 -0.18
CA TRP A 84 -13.52 -17.39 -0.91
C TRP A 84 -13.74 -17.14 -2.39
N VAL A 85 -12.69 -17.33 -3.18
CA VAL A 85 -12.69 -17.04 -4.62
C VAL A 85 -12.85 -18.34 -5.40
N PRO A 86 -13.85 -18.45 -6.29
CA PRO A 86 -13.97 -19.63 -7.14
C PRO A 86 -12.73 -19.81 -8.02
N LYS A 87 -12.21 -21.04 -8.09
CA LYS A 87 -11.07 -21.35 -8.96
C LYS A 87 -11.54 -21.53 -10.41
N TYR A 88 -11.41 -20.48 -11.22
CA TYR A 88 -11.86 -20.46 -12.62
C TYR A 88 -10.90 -21.15 -13.61
N VAL A 89 -9.65 -21.40 -13.22
CA VAL A 89 -8.62 -22.02 -14.05
C VAL A 89 -8.14 -23.29 -13.37
N VAL A 90 -7.89 -24.34 -14.15
CA VAL A 90 -7.31 -25.58 -13.66
C VAL A 90 -5.81 -25.39 -13.48
N ALA A 91 -5.34 -25.39 -12.24
CA ALA A 91 -3.92 -25.27 -11.92
C ALA A 91 -3.27 -26.67 -11.80
N PRO A 92 -1.95 -26.79 -12.03
CA PRO A 92 -1.22 -28.01 -11.71
C PRO A 92 -1.43 -28.40 -10.23
N GLY A 93 -1.77 -29.66 -9.96
CA GLY A 93 -2.00 -30.17 -8.60
C GLY A 93 -3.43 -30.04 -8.07
N ASP A 94 -4.33 -29.38 -8.82
CA ASP A 94 -5.77 -29.45 -8.54
C ASP A 94 -6.30 -30.89 -8.78
N THR A 95 -7.33 -31.30 -8.04
CA THR A 95 -7.85 -32.70 -8.10
C THR A 95 -8.42 -33.09 -9.47
N ASP A 96 -8.83 -32.11 -10.27
CA ASP A 96 -9.36 -32.28 -11.62
C ASP A 96 -8.33 -31.96 -12.73
N ALA A 97 -7.08 -31.70 -12.34
CA ALA A 97 -6.00 -31.44 -13.28
C ALA A 97 -5.59 -32.72 -14.01
N THR A 98 -5.60 -32.64 -15.33
CA THR A 98 -5.09 -33.64 -16.26
C THR A 98 -4.07 -32.98 -17.19
N SER A 99 -3.15 -33.75 -17.77
CA SER A 99 -2.11 -33.23 -18.66
C SER A 99 -2.68 -32.34 -19.81
N GLY A 100 -3.91 -32.60 -20.24
CA GLY A 100 -4.57 -31.87 -21.33
C GLY A 100 -5.42 -30.66 -20.93
N ASN A 101 -5.66 -30.40 -19.63
CA ASN A 101 -6.56 -29.32 -19.19
C ASN A 101 -5.89 -28.29 -18.26
N ILE A 102 -4.62 -28.47 -17.90
CA ILE A 102 -3.87 -27.50 -17.11
C ILE A 102 -3.85 -26.14 -17.84
N ASN A 103 -4.04 -25.06 -17.09
CA ASN A 103 -4.15 -23.68 -17.58
C ASN A 103 -5.36 -23.41 -18.48
N THR A 104 -6.32 -24.33 -18.56
CA THR A 104 -7.59 -24.11 -19.26
C THR A 104 -8.67 -23.61 -18.31
N ARG A 105 -9.71 -22.97 -18.88
CA ARG A 105 -10.86 -22.50 -18.10
C ARG A 105 -11.65 -23.70 -17.58
N ARG A 106 -11.93 -23.69 -16.28
CA ARG A 106 -12.71 -24.74 -15.64
C ARG A 106 -14.20 -24.61 -16.01
N THR A 107 -14.83 -25.73 -16.33
CA THR A 107 -16.26 -25.77 -16.66
C THR A 107 -17.08 -25.75 -15.36
N PRO A 108 -18.06 -24.84 -15.21
CA PRO A 108 -18.89 -24.83 -14.01
C PRO A 108 -19.81 -26.03 -13.94
N THR A 109 -20.00 -26.57 -12.74
CA THR A 109 -21.05 -27.52 -12.41
C THR A 109 -22.19 -26.78 -11.74
N ILE A 110 -23.40 -26.94 -12.28
CA ILE A 110 -24.62 -26.32 -11.73
C ILE A 110 -25.38 -27.39 -10.97
N THR A 111 -25.59 -27.18 -9.67
CA THR A 111 -26.35 -28.10 -8.81
C THR A 111 -27.59 -27.38 -8.28
N LYS A 112 -28.75 -28.03 -8.36
CA LYS A 112 -29.96 -27.53 -7.73
C LYS A 112 -29.94 -27.92 -6.24
N THR A 113 -29.92 -26.92 -5.36
CA THR A 113 -30.08 -27.08 -3.92
C THR A 113 -31.53 -26.77 -3.53
N GLY A 114 -31.92 -27.06 -2.28
CA GLY A 114 -33.25 -26.70 -1.77
C GLY A 114 -33.56 -25.20 -1.80
N TYR A 115 -32.54 -24.36 -1.94
CA TYR A 115 -32.62 -22.89 -1.93
C TYR A 115 -32.43 -22.25 -3.31
N GLY A 116 -32.14 -23.03 -4.37
CA GLY A 116 -31.95 -22.49 -5.72
C GLY A 116 -30.92 -23.26 -6.55
N TYR A 117 -30.26 -22.57 -7.48
CA TYR A 117 -29.15 -23.14 -8.25
C TYR A 117 -27.82 -22.62 -7.69
N GLN A 118 -26.91 -23.54 -7.41
CA GLN A 118 -25.54 -23.23 -7.01
C GLN A 118 -24.60 -23.52 -8.18
N VAL A 119 -23.75 -22.55 -8.51
CA VAL A 119 -22.72 -22.69 -9.54
C VAL A 119 -21.38 -22.93 -8.84
N ASN A 120 -20.76 -24.07 -9.11
CA ASN A 120 -19.47 -24.44 -8.56
C ASN A 120 -18.44 -24.57 -9.68
N TYR A 121 -17.26 -24.01 -9.48
CA TYR A 121 -16.17 -24.16 -10.44
C TYR A 121 -15.28 -25.32 -10.05
N TYR A 122 -14.84 -25.43 -8.79
CA TYR A 122 -13.96 -26.51 -8.35
C TYR A 122 -14.75 -27.73 -7.82
N PRO A 123 -14.33 -28.97 -8.09
CA PRO A 123 -15.02 -30.17 -7.58
C PRO A 123 -14.60 -30.56 -6.15
N GLY A 124 -13.54 -29.96 -5.59
CA GLY A 124 -13.06 -30.27 -4.24
C GLY A 124 -13.57 -29.30 -3.19
N THR A 125 -14.00 -29.83 -2.04
CA THR A 125 -14.27 -29.03 -0.85
C THR A 125 -12.98 -28.80 -0.09
N VAL A 126 -12.46 -27.56 -0.08
CA VAL A 126 -11.31 -27.23 0.77
C VAL A 126 -11.84 -26.50 1.99
N GLN A 127 -11.67 -27.08 3.17
CA GLN A 127 -11.83 -26.35 4.41
C GLN A 127 -10.67 -25.36 4.51
N ASN A 128 -10.92 -24.11 4.14
CA ASN A 128 -9.92 -23.06 4.26
C ASN A 128 -10.48 -21.92 5.12
N GLY A 129 -9.93 -21.78 6.33
CA GLY A 129 -10.22 -20.69 7.26
C GLY A 129 -10.86 -21.12 8.59
N PRO A 130 -10.67 -20.36 9.68
CA PRO A 130 -11.42 -20.52 10.92
C PRO A 130 -12.84 -19.99 10.68
N GLY A 131 -13.77 -20.93 10.49
CA GLY A 131 -15.14 -20.68 10.06
C GLY A 131 -15.82 -21.92 9.48
N GLY A 132 -15.03 -22.90 9.02
CA GLY A 132 -15.53 -24.24 8.70
C GLY A 132 -16.44 -24.33 7.47
N THR A 133 -16.55 -23.26 6.68
CA THR A 133 -17.30 -23.27 5.43
C THR A 133 -16.51 -24.02 4.35
N SER A 134 -16.96 -25.25 4.09
CA SER A 134 -16.49 -26.11 3.01
C SER A 134 -16.86 -25.48 1.66
N THR A 135 -15.94 -24.70 1.08
CA THR A 135 -16.14 -24.04 -0.22
C THR A 135 -15.25 -24.63 -1.32
N ASN A 136 -15.83 -24.72 -2.50
CA ASN A 136 -15.19 -25.11 -3.76
C ASN A 136 -14.32 -23.97 -4.34
N GLY A 137 -13.44 -23.38 -3.54
CA GLY A 137 -12.70 -22.15 -3.89
C GLY A 137 -11.31 -22.06 -3.28
N SER A 138 -10.50 -21.15 -3.83
CA SER A 138 -9.26 -20.69 -3.23
C SER A 138 -9.59 -19.70 -2.11
N ALA A 139 -8.91 -19.83 -0.97
CA ALA A 139 -9.04 -18.86 0.10
C ALA A 139 -7.96 -17.80 -0.04
N VAL A 140 -8.42 -16.55 -0.14
CA VAL A 140 -7.57 -15.39 0.02
C VAL A 140 -7.74 -14.91 1.44
N VAL A 141 -6.64 -14.81 2.17
CA VAL A 141 -6.63 -14.38 3.56
C VAL A 141 -5.83 -13.10 3.68
N TYR A 142 -6.48 -12.05 4.17
CA TYR A 142 -5.80 -10.82 4.57
C TYR A 142 -5.63 -10.85 6.08
N SER A 143 -4.41 -10.71 6.57
CA SER A 143 -4.11 -10.72 8.00
C SER A 143 -3.08 -9.66 8.34
N ILE A 144 -3.22 -9.09 9.53
CA ILE A 144 -2.20 -8.21 10.12
C ILE A 144 -1.13 -9.08 10.78
N SER A 145 0.14 -8.83 10.45
CA SER A 145 1.28 -9.44 11.11
C SER A 145 2.28 -8.35 11.49
N GLY A 146 2.29 -8.01 12.77
CA GLY A 146 3.04 -6.86 13.29
C GLY A 146 2.66 -5.57 12.58
N GLN A 147 3.63 -4.96 11.90
CA GLN A 147 3.50 -3.71 11.16
C GLN A 147 3.15 -3.89 9.67
N SER A 148 2.83 -5.12 9.26
CA SER A 148 2.56 -5.46 7.86
C SER A 148 1.17 -6.04 7.67
N ILE A 149 0.58 -5.75 6.51
CA ILE A 149 -0.61 -6.43 6.03
C ILE A 149 -0.16 -7.45 4.99
N LEU A 150 -0.53 -8.70 5.26
CA LEU A 150 -0.21 -9.84 4.44
C LEU A 150 -1.47 -10.28 3.69
N ARG A 151 -1.30 -10.66 2.44
CA ARG A 151 -2.28 -11.34 1.62
C ARG A 151 -1.77 -12.73 1.31
N THR A 152 -2.50 -13.76 1.72
CA THR A 152 -2.17 -15.16 1.42
C THR A 152 -3.19 -15.71 0.44
N GLU A 153 -2.75 -16.29 -0.67
CA GLU A 153 -3.60 -16.97 -1.65
C GLU A 153 -2.98 -18.32 -1.99
N ASP A 154 -3.73 -19.42 -1.80
CA ASP A 154 -3.26 -20.79 -2.04
C ASP A 154 -1.89 -21.11 -1.39
N GLY A 155 -1.64 -20.56 -0.19
CA GLY A 155 -0.39 -20.75 0.56
C GLY A 155 0.75 -19.80 0.20
N VAL A 156 0.60 -18.98 -0.85
CA VAL A 156 1.57 -17.95 -1.23
C VAL A 156 1.28 -16.66 -0.47
N VAL A 157 2.23 -16.24 0.38
CA VAL A 157 2.14 -15.01 1.17
C VAL A 157 2.75 -13.85 0.41
N THR A 158 2.00 -12.75 0.29
CA THR A 158 2.42 -11.50 -0.33
C THR A 158 2.23 -10.34 0.65
N THR A 159 3.29 -9.59 0.95
CA THR A 159 3.17 -8.35 1.72
C THR A 159 2.58 -7.25 0.84
N ILE A 160 1.39 -6.78 1.18
CA ILE A 160 0.71 -5.73 0.41
C ILE A 160 1.01 -4.33 0.95
N ALA A 161 1.26 -4.22 2.25
CA ALA A 161 1.66 -3.00 2.91
C ALA A 161 2.53 -3.30 4.12
N SER A 162 3.44 -2.39 4.43
CA SER A 162 4.33 -2.45 5.58
C SER A 162 4.72 -1.03 5.97
N CYS A 163 4.49 -0.65 7.22
CA CYS A 163 5.22 0.47 7.78
C CYS A 163 6.60 -0.04 8.22
N THR A 164 7.65 0.44 7.56
CA THR A 164 9.02 0.42 8.10
C THR A 164 9.22 1.79 8.72
N ASP A 165 8.76 1.94 9.95
CA ASP A 165 9.12 3.06 10.82
C ASP A 165 10.00 2.51 11.96
#